data_AF-A0A496AJC7-F1
#
_entry.id   AF-A0A496AJC7-F1
#
_cell.length_a   1.000
_cell.length_b   1.000
_cell.length_c   1.000
_cell.angle_alpha   90.00
_cell.angle_beta   90.00
_cell.angle_gamma   90.00
#
_symmetry.space_group_name_H-M   'P 1'
#
loop_
_entity.id
_entity.type
_entity.pdbx_description
1 polymer ?
#
loop_
_entity_poly.entity_id
_entity_poly.type
_entity_poly.pdbx_seq_one_letter_code
_entity_poly.pdbx_strand_id
1 'polypeptide(L)'
;MNRIYNIVINMEETMKNLVVTEEIWKEGNMYTAYCPKLDVVSCGRNIEEARKNLLEVIEIHLEEAAKLGTLKAFLEDAGKES
;
A
#
# COMPACT_ATOMS: atom_id res chain seq x y z
N MET A 1 10.38 10.99 14.28
CA MET A 1 9.65 11.93 13.39
C MET A 1 9.11 11.09 12.25
N ASN A 2 7.79 10.92 12.21
CA ASN A 2 7.13 10.09 11.19
C ASN A 2 7.08 10.88 9.88
N ARG A 3 7.19 10.19 8.76
CA ARG A 3 7.09 10.80 7.43
C ARG A 3 5.94 10.17 6.68
N ILE A 4 5.06 11.02 6.18
CA ILE A 4 3.93 10.61 5.36
C ILE A 4 4.33 10.85 3.91
N TYR A 5 4.15 9.83 3.08
CA TYR A 5 4.43 9.87 1.67
C TYR A 5 3.18 9.49 0.89
N ASN A 6 3.03 10.03 -0.32
CA ASN A 6 2.01 9.56 -1.25
C ASN A 6 2.65 8.51 -2.16
N ILE A 7 2.01 7.36 -2.27
CA ILE A 7 2.34 6.31 -3.24
C ILE A 7 1.30 6.36 -4.35
N VAL A 8 1.78 6.29 -5.59
CA VAL A 8 0.93 6.02 -6.76
C VAL A 8 1.20 4.60 -7.20
N ILE A 9 0.19 3.74 -7.13
CA ILE A 9 0.24 2.36 -7.60
C ILE A 9 -0.37 2.32 -9.00
N ASN A 10 0.42 1.85 -9.96
CA ASN A 10 -0.02 1.69 -11.35
C ASN A 10 -0.47 0.25 -11.56
N MET A 11 -1.73 0.05 -11.98
CA MET A 11 -2.26 -1.28 -12.29
C MET A 11 -2.30 -1.48 -13.82
N GLU A 12 -1.77 -2.61 -14.33
CA GLU A 12 -1.54 -2.83 -15.77
C GLU A 12 -2.79 -3.16 -16.61
N GLU A 13 -3.90 -3.66 -16.04
CA GLU A 13 -4.98 -4.20 -16.91
C GLU A 13 -6.04 -3.20 -17.40
N THR A 14 -6.21 -2.03 -16.79
CA THR A 14 -7.02 -0.92 -17.35
C THR A 14 -6.66 0.36 -16.60
N MET A 15 -5.83 1.23 -17.19
CA MET A 15 -5.36 2.53 -16.65
C MET A 15 -6.17 3.09 -15.46
N LYS A 16 -5.87 2.59 -14.26
CA LYS A 16 -6.40 3.08 -12.99
C LYS A 16 -5.21 3.23 -12.08
N ASN A 17 -4.93 4.48 -11.73
CA ASN A 17 -3.90 4.82 -10.76
C ASN A 17 -4.58 4.83 -9.40
N LEU A 18 -4.15 3.97 -8.49
CA LEU A 18 -4.58 4.02 -7.11
C LEU A 18 -3.58 4.88 -6.35
N VAL A 19 -4.05 6.04 -5.87
CA VAL A 19 -3.25 6.90 -5.00
C VAL A 19 -3.57 6.52 -3.56
N VAL A 20 -2.54 6.07 -2.84
CA VAL A 20 -2.63 5.74 -1.41
C VAL A 20 -1.60 6.53 -0.63
N THR A 21 -1.87 6.74 0.64
CA THR A 21 -0.90 7.31 1.58
C THR A 21 -0.14 6.19 2.25
N GLU A 22 1.16 6.36 2.41
CA GLU A 22 1.96 5.54 3.30
C GLU A 22 2.53 6.39 4.43
N GLU A 23 2.63 5.78 5.59
CA GLU A 23 3.28 6.33 6.76
C GLU A 23 4.51 5.50 7.06
N ILE A 24 5.68 6.14 7.09
CA ILE A 24 6.94 5.48 7.43
C ILE A 24 7.51 6.09 8.69
N TRP A 25 7.82 5.24 9.66
CA TRP A 25 8.51 5.62 10.88
C TRP A 25 9.61 4.63 11.23
N LYS A 26 10.56 5.08 12.05
CA LYS A 26 11.65 4.24 12.53
C LYS A 26 11.30 3.71 13.91
N GLU A 27 11.33 2.39 14.08
CA GLU A 27 11.17 1.70 15.36
C GLU A 27 12.45 0.97 15.72
N GLY A 28 13.17 1.51 16.71
CA GLY A 28 14.47 0.98 17.11
C GLY A 28 15.46 1.01 15.93
N ASN A 29 15.82 -0.18 15.43
CA ASN A 29 16.76 -0.38 14.32
C ASN A 29 16.09 -0.70 12.98
N MET A 30 14.76 -0.69 12.90
CA MET A 30 13.99 -0.99 11.69
C MET A 30 13.09 0.18 11.30
N TYR A 31 12.60 0.14 10.07
CA TYR A 31 11.59 1.06 9.54
C TYR A 31 10.30 0.30 9.30
N THR A 32 9.20 0.87 9.76
CA THR A 32 7.84 0.37 9.56
C THR A 32 7.16 1.26 8.53
N ALA A 33 6.57 0.67 7.51
CA ALA A 33 5.80 1.33 6.47
C ALA A 33 4.35 0.82 6.53
N TYR A 34 3.38 1.71 6.67
CA TYR A 34 1.97 1.39 6.83
C TYR A 34 1.14 2.14 5.80
N CYS A 35 0.17 1.47 5.19
CA CYS A 35 -0.81 2.07 4.30
C CYS A 35 -2.18 2.01 5.00
N PRO A 36 -2.65 3.12 5.62
CA PRO A 36 -3.91 3.15 6.35
C PRO A 36 -5.12 2.79 5.47
N LYS A 37 -5.07 3.23 4.22
CA LYS A 37 -6.15 3.09 3.25
C LYS A 37 -6.43 1.64 2.86
N LEU A 38 -5.41 0.79 2.91
CA LEU A 38 -5.51 -0.64 2.60
C LEU A 38 -5.35 -1.52 3.85
N ASP A 39 -5.15 -0.90 5.01
CA ASP A 39 -4.83 -1.54 6.29
C ASP A 39 -3.71 -2.59 6.21
N VAL A 40 -2.65 -2.27 5.46
CA VAL A 40 -1.48 -3.15 5.28
C VAL A 40 -0.22 -2.50 5.83
N VAL A 41 0.63 -3.31 6.45
CA VAL A 41 1.88 -2.87 7.07
C VAL A 41 3.04 -3.76 6.62
N SER A 42 4.22 -3.17 6.53
CA SER A 42 5.47 -3.88 6.27
C SER A 42 6.65 -3.25 6.99
N CYS A 43 7.74 -3.99 7.14
CA CYS A 43 8.95 -3.54 7.83
C CYS A 43 10.20 -3.81 6.99
N GLY A 44 11.25 -3.01 7.19
CA GLY A 44 12.54 -3.17 6.52
C GLY A 44 13.70 -2.56 7.31
N ARG A 45 14.94 -2.87 6.94
CA ARG A 45 16.14 -2.36 7.63
C ARG A 45 16.42 -0.89 7.29
N ASN A 46 15.86 -0.42 6.18
CA ASN A 46 15.92 0.96 5.73
C ASN A 46 14.55 1.36 5.12
N ILE A 47 14.38 2.66 4.84
CA ILE A 47 13.13 3.22 4.29
C ILE A 47 12.75 2.57 2.96
N GLU A 48 13.73 2.33 2.08
CA GLU A 48 13.50 1.76 0.75
C GLU A 48 13.01 0.31 0.83
N GLU A 49 13.61 -0.49 1.72
CA GLU A 49 13.20 -1.88 1.97
C GLU A 49 11.81 -1.95 2.58
N ALA A 50 11.51 -1.12 3.58
CA ALA A 50 10.17 -1.10 4.20
C ALA A 50 9.09 -0.72 3.17
N ARG A 51 9.36 0.29 2.33
CA ARG A 51 8.48 0.72 1.25
C ARG A 51 8.33 -0.36 0.17
N LYS A 52 9.42 -0.99 -0.26
CA LYS A 52 9.36 -2.06 -1.26
C LYS A 52 8.52 -3.22 -0.76
N ASN A 53 8.76 -3.67 0.47
CA ASN A 53 8.00 -4.76 1.06
C ASN A 53 6.51 -4.37 1.22
N LEU A 54 6.20 -3.10 1.51
CA LEU A 54 4.82 -2.62 1.56
C LEU A 54 4.15 -2.68 0.17
N LEU A 55 4.85 -2.25 -0.89
CA LEU A 55 4.36 -2.32 -2.26
C LEU A 55 4.08 -3.76 -2.69
N GLU A 56 4.99 -4.69 -2.44
CA GLU A 56 4.81 -6.10 -2.78
C GLU A 56 3.58 -6.70 -2.09
N VAL A 57 3.36 -6.37 -0.81
CA VAL A 57 2.16 -6.82 -0.07
C VAL A 57 0.88 -6.24 -0.68
N ILE A 58 0.90 -4.97 -1.09
CA ILE A 58 -0.26 -4.34 -1.75
C ILE A 58 -0.54 -4.99 -3.11
N GLU A 59 0.48 -5.25 -3.92
CA GLU A 59 0.34 -5.93 -5.21
C GLU A 59 -0.27 -7.32 -5.04
N ILE A 60 0.21 -8.10 -4.07
CA ILE A 60 -0.35 -9.43 -3.74
C ILE A 60 -1.81 -9.30 -3.32
N HIS A 61 -2.15 -8.37 -2.44
CA HIS A 61 -3.54 -8.12 -2.00
C HIS A 61 -4.46 -7.78 -3.18
N LEU A 62 -4.00 -6.93 -4.10
CA LEU A 62 -4.76 -6.55 -5.30
C LEU A 62 -4.93 -7.74 -6.25
N GLU A 63 -3.88 -8.54 -6.45
CA GLU A 63 -3.95 -9.76 -7.27
C GLU A 63 -4.91 -10.80 -6.68
N GLU A 64 -4.90 -10.99 -5.35
CA GLU A 64 -5.83 -11.87 -4.65
C GLU A 64 -7.27 -11.38 -4.78
N ALA A 65 -7.52 -10.08 -4.58
CA ALA A 65 -8.83 -9.48 -4.77
C ALA A 65 -9.31 -9.61 -6.23
N ALA A 66 -8.39 -9.51 -7.21
CA ALA A 66 -8.68 -9.71 -8.62
C ALA A 66 -9.12 -11.16 -8.90
N LYS A 67 -8.36 -12.14 -8.38
CA LYS A 67 -8.67 -13.58 -8.50
C LYS A 67 -10.01 -13.94 -7.86
N LEU A 68 -10.36 -13.30 -6.74
CA LEU A 68 -11.64 -13.50 -6.05
C LEU A 68 -12.80 -12.73 -6.70
N GLY A 69 -12.54 -11.88 -7.71
CA GLY A 69 -13.55 -11.02 -8.33
C GLY A 69 -14.05 -9.89 -7.41
N THR A 70 -13.39 -9.66 -6.28
CA THR A 70 -13.73 -8.64 -5.28
C THR A 70 -12.93 -7.34 -5.45
N LEU A 71 -11.97 -7.30 -6.37
CA LEU A 71 -11.11 -6.13 -6.62
C LEU A 71 -11.90 -4.83 -6.80
N LYS A 72 -13.02 -4.88 -7.53
CA LYS A 72 -13.85 -3.68 -7.73
C LYS A 72 -14.44 -3.15 -6.42
N ALA A 73 -14.98 -4.05 -5.58
CA ALA A 73 -15.49 -3.68 -4.27
C ALA A 73 -14.36 -3.14 -3.37
N PHE A 74 -13.21 -3.80 -3.38
CA PHE A 74 -12.02 -3.36 -2.65
C PHE A 74 -11.56 -1.95 -3.06
N LEU A 75 -11.51 -1.66 -4.36
CA LEU A 75 -11.17 -0.33 -4.87
C LEU A 75 -12.25 0.71 -4.59
N GLU A 76 -13.53 0.33 -4.58
CA GLU A 76 -14.63 1.22 -4.19
C GLU A 76 -14.59 1.55 -2.69
N ASP A 77 -14.29 0.59 -1.83
CA ASP A 77 -14.10 0.82 -0.39
C ASP A 77 -12.85 1.65 -0.11
N ALA A 78 -11.72 1.36 -0.77
CA ALA A 78 -10.53 2.19 -0.69
C ALA A 78 -10.76 3.60 -1.26
N GLY A 79 -11.61 3.76 -2.29
CA GLY A 79 -11.92 5.05 -2.91
C GLY A 79 -12.93 5.91 -2.13
N LYS A 80 -13.69 5.35 -1.19
CA LYS A 80 -14.67 6.06 -0.35
C LYS A 80 -14.00 6.74 0.85
N GLU A 81 -13.17 7.72 0.57
CA GLU A 81 -12.89 8.79 1.53
C GLU A 81 -13.36 10.08 0.88
N SER A 82 -14.62 10.43 1.16
CA SER A 82 -15.23 11.75 0.88
C SER A 82 -15.04 12.67 2.08
#